data_AF-H0SLP8-F1
#
_entry.id   AF-H0SLP8-F1
#
_cell.length_a   1.000
_cell.length_b   1.000
_cell.length_c   1.000
_cell.angle_alpha   90.00
_cell.angle_beta   90.00
_cell.angle_gamma   90.00
#
_symmetry.space_group_name_H-M   'P 1'
#
loop_
_entity.id
_entity.type
_entity.pdbx_description
1 polymer ?
#
loop_
_entity_poly.entity_id
_entity_poly.type
_entity_poly.pdbx_seq_one_letter_code
_entity_poly.pdbx_strand_id
1 'polypeptide(L)'
;MADESVVASIIPWREPKTAKPRPKRAKVVKPRPKPKAEKAERTKAAALDDEMLASETLIMPDFLELVNEPAKASAAEPQRTEAAASAAAAAISAPASAAVTVPREAPVPVEAELLAPAAPVAPAAVVQPARPRITASSILLQLAALALAAVGMAMNGWFAHSLGSNSTAGYMFLAVGVTADLVALVMPTCAARLWQARHRGSALTGWTVWLMTFVFAVTAGIGFASTNISDVTLARGSRVTPAVQAAQTALTDAMTARDRECKGGVGKFCREREAAVAERRQALDAAMATVSQTADPQTEAAIKLVAWVSRGTVKPSADDFVMLRLVLLALLPQIGGILLMVGRRV
;
A
#
# COMPACT_ATOMS: atom_id res chain seq x y z
N MET A 1 23.52 36.62 33.73
CA MET A 1 24.48 37.45 32.99
C MET A 1 25.57 36.52 32.46
N ALA A 2 25.45 36.13 31.20
CA ALA A 2 26.47 35.40 30.45
C ALA A 2 26.28 35.84 29.00
N ASP A 3 27.19 36.69 28.52
CA ASP A 3 27.20 37.23 27.18
C ASP A 3 27.82 36.21 26.22
N GLU A 4 27.01 35.69 25.30
CA GLU A 4 27.50 34.92 24.16
C GLU A 4 27.80 35.88 23.00
N SER A 5 29.09 35.99 22.70
CA SER A 5 29.66 36.81 21.65
C SER A 5 29.48 36.16 20.28
N VAL A 6 28.60 36.75 19.46
CA VAL A 6 28.42 36.40 18.05
C VAL A 6 29.61 36.95 17.25
N VAL A 7 30.57 36.08 16.92
CA VAL A 7 31.67 36.40 16.00
C VAL A 7 31.16 36.21 14.56
N ALA A 8 30.82 37.31 13.90
CA ALA A 8 30.51 37.34 12.47
C ALA A 8 31.79 37.12 11.65
N SER A 9 31.90 35.96 11.01
CA SER A 9 32.99 35.63 10.08
C SER A 9 32.78 36.36 8.75
N ILE A 10 33.49 37.46 8.56
CA ILE A 10 33.55 38.24 7.31
C ILE A 10 34.35 37.42 6.28
N ILE A 11 33.67 36.87 5.28
CA ILE A 11 34.30 36.23 4.12
C ILE A 11 34.70 37.34 3.14
N PRO A 12 35.99 37.50 2.80
CA PRO A 12 36.41 38.53 1.85
C PRO A 12 35.98 38.14 0.43
N TRP A 13 35.18 39.02 -0.19
CA TRP A 13 34.86 38.95 -1.61
C TRP A 13 36.16 39.04 -2.44
N ARG A 14 36.48 37.97 -3.17
CA ARG A 14 37.57 37.98 -4.15
C ARG A 14 37.11 38.65 -5.43
N GLU A 15 37.86 39.67 -5.85
CA GLU A 15 37.67 40.35 -7.14
C GLU A 15 37.78 39.38 -8.33
N PRO A 16 36.92 39.54 -9.36
CA PRO A 16 37.00 38.75 -10.57
C PRO A 16 38.26 39.13 -11.37
N LYS A 17 39.18 38.16 -11.50
CA LYS A 17 40.38 38.30 -12.36
C LYS A 17 39.94 38.54 -13.81
N THR A 18 40.47 39.63 -14.37
CA THR A 18 40.29 40.07 -15.75
C THR A 18 40.69 38.97 -16.76
N ALA A 19 39.80 38.75 -17.74
CA ALA A 19 39.96 37.72 -18.76
C ALA A 19 41.13 38.05 -19.72
N LYS A 20 42.04 37.08 -19.90
CA LYS A 20 43.09 37.14 -20.92
C LYS A 20 42.49 37.13 -22.33
N PRO A 21 43.06 37.89 -23.29
CA PRO A 21 42.57 37.94 -24.67
C PRO A 21 42.73 36.58 -25.37
N ARG A 22 41.63 36.13 -26.01
CA ARG A 22 41.55 34.90 -26.79
C ARG A 22 42.55 34.92 -27.97
N PRO A 23 43.31 33.85 -28.21
CA PRO A 23 44.13 33.73 -29.43
C PRO A 23 43.24 33.63 -30.69
N LYS A 24 43.68 34.30 -31.75
CA LYS A 24 43.01 34.36 -33.06
C LYS A 24 42.83 32.95 -33.64
N ARG A 25 41.57 32.60 -33.92
CA ARG A 25 41.14 31.35 -34.55
C ARG A 25 41.74 31.26 -35.96
N ALA A 26 42.50 30.19 -36.23
CA ALA A 26 43.06 29.92 -37.56
C ALA A 26 41.94 29.73 -38.59
N LYS A 27 42.15 30.29 -39.80
CA LYS A 27 41.25 30.19 -40.94
C LYS A 27 40.98 28.71 -41.27
N VAL A 28 39.71 28.33 -41.18
CA VAL A 28 39.19 27.03 -41.65
C VAL A 28 39.39 26.95 -43.16
N VAL A 29 40.30 26.08 -43.58
CA VAL A 29 40.46 25.68 -44.98
C VAL A 29 39.23 24.88 -45.38
N LYS A 30 38.49 25.35 -46.38
CA LYS A 30 37.34 24.64 -46.94
C LYS A 30 37.79 23.30 -47.55
N PRO A 31 37.13 22.17 -47.24
CA PRO A 31 37.46 20.88 -47.84
C PRO A 31 37.09 20.85 -49.33
N ARG A 32 38.03 20.34 -50.13
CA ARG A 32 37.91 20.11 -51.57
C ARG A 32 36.84 19.03 -51.84
N PRO A 33 35.93 19.22 -52.82
CA PRO A 33 34.91 18.23 -53.13
C PRO A 33 35.54 16.94 -53.68
N LYS A 34 35.20 15.80 -53.07
CA LYS A 34 35.60 14.47 -53.54
C LYS A 34 34.80 14.07 -54.80
N PRO A 35 35.42 13.35 -55.75
CA PRO A 35 34.77 12.91 -56.99
C PRO A 35 33.68 11.86 -56.72
N LYS A 36 32.57 11.96 -57.48
CA LYS A 36 31.30 11.23 -57.34
C LYS A 36 31.33 9.72 -57.66
N ALA A 37 32.47 9.11 -57.91
CA ALA A 37 32.53 7.75 -58.45
C ALA A 37 32.42 6.62 -57.41
N GLU A 38 32.69 6.88 -56.12
CA GLU A 38 32.78 5.81 -55.10
C GLU A 38 31.49 5.62 -54.27
N LYS A 39 30.43 6.40 -54.53
CA LYS A 39 29.21 6.38 -53.71
C LYS A 39 28.17 5.35 -54.14
N ALA A 40 28.35 4.69 -55.29
CA ALA A 40 27.38 3.72 -55.82
C ALA A 40 27.58 2.29 -55.29
N GLU A 41 28.78 1.94 -54.81
CA GLU A 41 29.08 0.58 -54.37
C GLU A 41 28.78 0.34 -52.88
N ARG A 42 28.85 1.41 -52.06
CA ARG A 42 28.62 1.32 -50.62
C ARG A 42 27.14 1.26 -50.19
N THR A 43 26.22 1.64 -51.07
CA THR A 43 24.77 1.56 -50.81
C THR A 43 24.17 0.18 -51.06
N LYS A 44 24.88 -0.75 -51.72
CA LYS A 44 24.42 -2.14 -51.85
C LYS A 44 24.81 -3.03 -50.68
N ALA A 45 25.93 -2.75 -50.01
CA ALA A 45 26.35 -3.50 -48.82
C ALA A 45 25.53 -3.14 -47.57
N ALA A 46 24.91 -1.95 -47.51
CA ALA A 46 24.11 -1.53 -46.36
C ALA A 46 22.62 -1.95 -46.42
N ALA A 47 22.16 -2.52 -47.55
CA ALA A 47 20.76 -2.90 -47.74
C ALA A 47 20.45 -4.36 -47.37
N LEU A 48 21.46 -5.18 -47.04
CA LEU A 48 21.29 -6.59 -46.67
C LEU A 48 21.34 -6.84 -45.16
N ASP A 49 21.84 -5.89 -44.35
CA ASP A 49 21.86 -6.01 -42.89
C ASP A 49 20.60 -5.42 -42.21
N ASP A 50 19.75 -4.70 -42.95
CA ASP A 50 18.58 -3.99 -42.40
C ASP A 50 17.31 -4.88 -42.30
N GLU A 51 17.30 -6.07 -42.92
CA GLU A 51 16.17 -7.02 -42.79
C GLU A 51 16.26 -7.89 -41.52
N MET A 52 17.45 -8.03 -40.92
CA MET A 52 17.64 -8.90 -39.74
C MET A 52 17.43 -8.17 -38.40
N LEU A 53 17.31 -6.83 -38.41
CA LEU A 53 17.01 -6.01 -37.22
C LEU A 53 15.53 -5.59 -37.12
N ALA A 54 14.72 -5.83 -38.15
CA ALA A 54 13.29 -5.48 -38.15
C ALA A 54 12.40 -6.44 -37.33
N SER A 55 12.97 -7.49 -36.72
CA SER A 55 12.21 -8.47 -35.92
C SER A 55 12.20 -8.17 -34.41
N GLU A 56 12.95 -7.17 -33.93
CA GLU A 56 13.12 -6.93 -32.48
C GLU A 56 12.42 -5.66 -31.97
N THR A 57 11.74 -4.89 -32.83
CA THR A 57 11.07 -3.63 -32.48
C THR A 57 9.54 -3.68 -32.57
N LEU A 58 8.93 -4.79 -32.12
CA LEU A 58 7.49 -4.88 -31.86
C LEU A 58 7.19 -4.61 -30.36
N ILE A 59 7.92 -3.67 -29.78
CA ILE A 59 7.63 -3.08 -28.46
C ILE A 59 7.40 -1.58 -28.68
N MET A 60 6.16 -1.19 -28.39
CA MET A 60 5.45 0.05 -28.67
C MET A 60 6.21 1.33 -28.23
N PRO A 61 6.39 2.35 -29.11
CA PRO A 61 7.11 3.58 -28.78
C PRO A 61 6.22 4.71 -28.20
N ASP A 62 5.09 4.38 -27.58
CA ASP A 62 4.05 5.38 -27.24
C ASP A 62 4.05 5.83 -25.77
N PHE A 63 5.01 5.39 -24.95
CA PHE A 63 5.01 5.68 -23.50
C PHE A 63 5.97 6.80 -23.06
N LEU A 64 6.88 7.25 -23.93
CA LEU A 64 7.85 8.31 -23.60
C LEU A 64 7.43 9.72 -24.06
N GLU A 65 6.39 9.84 -24.88
CA GLU A 65 5.91 11.14 -25.37
C GLU A 65 4.94 11.84 -24.38
N LEU A 66 4.40 11.13 -23.38
CA LEU A 66 3.53 11.72 -22.36
C LEU A 66 4.26 12.38 -21.17
N VAL A 67 5.58 12.21 -21.04
CA VAL A 67 6.33 12.69 -19.86
C VAL A 67 6.93 14.09 -20.07
N ASN A 68 6.78 14.69 -21.26
CA ASN A 68 7.51 15.91 -21.62
C ASN A 68 6.66 17.08 -22.14
N GLU A 69 5.36 17.10 -21.87
CA GLU A 69 4.51 18.30 -22.09
C GLU A 69 4.66 19.27 -20.88
N PRO A 70 5.31 20.43 -21.03
CA PRO A 70 5.44 21.39 -19.95
C PRO A 70 4.19 22.25 -19.84
N ALA A 71 3.53 22.15 -18.68
CA ALA A 71 2.83 23.23 -17.97
C ALA A 71 2.42 24.45 -18.82
N LYS A 72 1.30 24.34 -19.54
CA LYS A 72 0.55 25.53 -19.96
C LYS A 72 -0.94 25.25 -19.96
N ALA A 73 -1.64 26.03 -19.14
CA ALA A 73 -3.09 26.16 -19.02
C ALA A 73 -3.83 25.06 -18.22
N SER A 74 -4.06 25.31 -16.93
CA SER A 74 -5.41 25.59 -16.44
C SER A 74 -5.35 26.07 -14.99
N ALA A 75 -5.54 27.37 -14.81
CA ALA A 75 -5.94 27.95 -13.54
C ALA A 75 -7.44 27.67 -13.37
N ALA A 76 -7.78 26.66 -12.56
CA ALA A 76 -9.12 26.52 -11.98
C ALA A 76 -9.03 25.61 -10.73
N GLU A 77 -9.10 26.26 -9.57
CA GLU A 77 -9.50 25.68 -8.29
C GLU A 77 -10.88 24.98 -8.43
N PRO A 78 -11.17 23.93 -7.62
CA PRO A 78 -11.49 24.18 -6.22
C PRO A 78 -10.82 23.21 -5.24
N GLN A 79 -10.01 23.83 -4.38
CA GLN A 79 -9.58 23.39 -3.08
C GLN A 79 -10.79 23.44 -2.13
N ARG A 80 -11.61 22.37 -2.04
CA ARG A 80 -12.74 22.36 -1.09
C ARG A 80 -13.10 21.03 -0.41
N THR A 81 -12.27 19.99 -0.49
CA THR A 81 -12.59 18.70 0.18
C THR A 81 -11.64 18.27 1.29
N GLU A 82 -10.52 18.97 1.53
CA GLU A 82 -9.59 18.60 2.62
C GLU A 82 -9.94 19.20 3.99
N ALA A 83 -10.80 20.23 4.07
CA ALA A 83 -11.18 20.82 5.36
C ALA A 83 -12.27 20.02 6.12
N ALA A 84 -12.97 19.08 5.46
CA ALA A 84 -14.03 18.30 6.10
C ALA A 84 -13.55 17.01 6.78
N ALA A 85 -12.40 16.46 6.35
CA ALA A 85 -11.87 15.20 6.90
C ALA A 85 -11.09 15.38 8.21
N SER A 86 -10.64 16.61 8.52
CA SER A 86 -9.84 16.89 9.73
C SER A 86 -10.69 17.23 10.97
N ALA A 87 -11.99 17.53 10.81
CA ALA A 87 -12.89 17.86 11.92
C ALA A 87 -13.50 16.63 12.63
N ALA A 88 -13.44 15.44 12.02
CA ALA A 88 -14.04 14.22 12.60
C ALA A 88 -13.13 13.47 13.59
N ALA A 89 -11.83 13.80 13.65
CA ALA A 89 -10.86 13.08 14.48
C ALA A 89 -10.66 13.68 15.89
N ALA A 90 -11.25 14.85 16.20
CA ALA A 90 -10.95 15.60 17.44
C ALA A 90 -12.02 15.50 18.55
N ALA A 91 -13.07 14.69 18.41
CA ALA A 91 -14.22 14.73 19.31
C ALA A 91 -14.57 13.39 19.99
N ILE A 92 -13.60 12.67 20.57
CA ILE A 92 -13.92 11.66 21.60
C ILE A 92 -12.82 11.66 22.68
N SER A 93 -12.95 12.58 23.63
CA SER A 93 -12.36 12.47 24.97
C SER A 93 -13.36 13.03 25.98
N ALA A 94 -14.03 12.14 26.69
CA ALA A 94 -14.64 12.40 28.00
C ALA A 94 -14.76 11.07 28.77
N PRO A 95 -14.23 10.99 30.00
CA PRO A 95 -14.43 9.83 30.87
C PRO A 95 -15.72 10.05 31.70
N ALA A 96 -16.62 9.07 31.69
CA ALA A 96 -17.77 9.06 32.60
C ALA A 96 -17.91 7.71 33.30
N SER A 97 -17.67 7.80 34.60
CA SER A 97 -17.92 6.87 35.70
C SER A 97 -19.25 6.08 35.62
N ALA A 98 -19.24 4.82 36.06
CA ALA A 98 -20.27 4.29 36.95
C ALA A 98 -19.79 3.00 37.65
N ALA A 99 -19.85 3.03 38.98
CA ALA A 99 -19.60 1.91 39.87
C ALA A 99 -20.65 0.80 39.68
N VAL A 100 -20.17 -0.45 39.64
CA VAL A 100 -21.03 -1.64 39.73
C VAL A 100 -21.12 -2.05 41.19
N THR A 101 -22.26 -1.74 41.80
CA THR A 101 -22.67 -2.25 43.11
C THR A 101 -23.20 -3.67 42.93
N VAL A 102 -22.52 -4.66 43.50
CA VAL A 102 -22.94 -6.06 43.51
C VAL A 102 -23.99 -6.26 44.62
N PRO A 103 -25.20 -6.78 44.34
CA PRO A 103 -26.11 -7.23 45.39
C PRO A 103 -25.60 -8.54 45.98
N ARG A 104 -25.33 -8.53 47.29
CA ARG A 104 -25.02 -9.69 48.11
C ARG A 104 -26.28 -10.53 48.31
N GLU A 105 -26.29 -11.71 47.72
CA GLU A 105 -27.34 -12.71 47.87
C GLU A 105 -27.31 -13.31 49.28
N ALA A 106 -28.42 -13.20 50.00
CA ALA A 106 -28.59 -13.77 51.33
C ALA A 106 -29.14 -15.21 51.22
N PRO A 107 -28.68 -16.16 52.06
CA PRO A 107 -29.22 -17.51 52.08
C PRO A 107 -30.61 -17.51 52.72
N VAL A 108 -31.61 -18.03 51.98
CA VAL A 108 -32.97 -18.28 52.49
C VAL A 108 -32.99 -19.64 53.20
N PRO A 109 -33.60 -19.76 54.40
CA PRO A 109 -33.72 -21.03 55.11
C PRO A 109 -34.74 -21.96 54.44
N VAL A 110 -34.42 -23.26 54.48
CA VAL A 110 -35.29 -24.35 54.06
C VAL A 110 -36.36 -24.55 55.13
N GLU A 111 -37.57 -24.05 54.88
CA GLU A 111 -38.74 -24.33 55.70
C GLU A 111 -39.60 -25.39 55.01
N ALA A 112 -39.69 -26.55 55.66
CA ALA A 112 -40.45 -27.70 55.21
C ALA A 112 -41.94 -27.41 55.45
N GLU A 113 -42.66 -27.00 54.41
CA GLU A 113 -44.10 -26.78 54.50
C GLU A 113 -44.91 -27.95 53.93
N LEU A 114 -45.82 -28.39 54.79
CA LEU A 114 -46.76 -29.51 54.69
C LEU A 114 -47.48 -29.64 53.34
N LEU A 115 -47.69 -30.90 52.96
CA LEU A 115 -48.68 -31.33 51.96
C LEU A 115 -50.05 -30.68 52.23
N ALA A 116 -50.44 -29.75 51.36
CA ALA A 116 -51.83 -29.31 51.19
C ALA A 116 -52.47 -30.01 49.98
N PRO A 117 -53.78 -30.31 50.04
CA PRO A 117 -54.48 -31.12 49.04
C PRO A 117 -54.63 -30.39 47.69
N ALA A 118 -54.55 -31.18 46.62
CA ALA A 118 -54.56 -30.77 45.23
C ALA A 118 -55.66 -29.76 44.87
N ALA A 119 -55.26 -28.50 44.71
CA ALA A 119 -56.06 -27.48 44.05
C ALA A 119 -56.11 -27.76 42.53
N PRO A 120 -57.24 -27.46 41.85
CA PRO A 120 -57.39 -27.69 40.42
C PRO A 120 -56.32 -26.93 39.65
N VAL A 121 -55.59 -27.66 38.80
CA VAL A 121 -54.55 -27.15 37.91
C VAL A 121 -55.16 -26.07 37.02
N ALA A 122 -54.94 -24.81 37.39
CA ALA A 122 -55.27 -23.68 36.53
C ALA A 122 -54.47 -23.82 35.23
N PRO A 123 -55.09 -23.63 34.04
CA PRO A 123 -54.39 -23.76 32.77
C PRO A 123 -53.20 -22.80 32.77
N ALA A 124 -52.00 -23.36 32.59
CA ALA A 124 -50.76 -22.60 32.55
C ALA A 124 -50.93 -21.43 31.58
N ALA A 125 -50.94 -20.21 32.15
CA ALA A 125 -51.08 -19.00 31.37
C ALA A 125 -50.00 -19.02 30.28
N VAL A 126 -50.44 -19.07 29.02
CA VAL A 126 -49.57 -19.02 27.86
C VAL A 126 -48.82 -17.70 27.93
N VAL A 127 -47.60 -17.73 28.45
CA VAL A 127 -46.69 -16.58 28.49
C VAL A 127 -46.43 -16.23 27.04
N GLN A 128 -47.18 -15.25 26.52
CA GLN A 128 -46.97 -14.77 25.17
C GLN A 128 -45.55 -14.21 25.10
N PRO A 129 -44.71 -14.64 24.14
CA PRO A 129 -43.35 -14.16 24.02
C PRO A 129 -43.40 -12.64 23.85
N ALA A 130 -42.79 -11.93 24.79
CA ALA A 130 -42.73 -10.47 24.77
C ALA A 130 -42.15 -10.04 23.41
N ARG A 131 -42.95 -9.30 22.63
CA ARG A 131 -42.52 -8.82 21.32
C ARG A 131 -41.26 -7.97 21.52
N PRO A 132 -40.18 -8.22 20.75
CA PRO A 132 -38.96 -7.44 20.87
C PRO A 132 -39.28 -5.98 20.53
N ARG A 133 -39.15 -5.08 21.52
CA ARG A 133 -39.28 -3.64 21.28
C ARG A 133 -38.02 -3.19 20.55
N ILE A 134 -38.15 -2.92 19.26
CA ILE A 134 -37.09 -2.31 18.46
C ILE A 134 -36.92 -0.88 18.99
N THR A 135 -35.81 -0.62 19.68
CA THR A 135 -35.47 0.72 20.15
C THR A 135 -34.80 1.51 19.03
N ALA A 136 -35.02 2.83 18.96
CA ALA A 136 -34.36 3.70 17.99
C ALA A 136 -32.81 3.59 18.05
N SER A 137 -32.25 3.37 19.24
CA SER A 137 -30.83 3.10 19.44
C SER A 137 -30.33 1.85 18.71
N SER A 138 -31.14 0.78 18.66
CA SER A 138 -30.79 -0.45 17.95
C SER A 138 -30.75 -0.23 16.43
N ILE A 139 -31.68 0.57 15.90
CA ILE A 139 -31.71 0.93 14.47
C ILE A 139 -30.47 1.76 14.11
N LEU A 140 -30.13 2.76 14.93
CA LEU A 140 -28.95 3.60 14.70
C LEU A 140 -27.65 2.79 14.73
N LEU A 141 -27.51 1.87 15.69
CA LEU A 141 -26.35 0.96 15.76
C LEU A 141 -26.26 0.03 14.55
N GLN A 142 -27.39 -0.48 14.07
CA GLN A 142 -27.42 -1.30 12.85
C GLN A 142 -27.00 -0.50 11.61
N LEU A 143 -27.49 0.73 11.44
CA LEU A 143 -27.11 1.60 10.33
C LEU A 143 -25.61 1.93 10.37
N ALA A 144 -25.07 2.24 11.54
CA ALA A 144 -23.64 2.50 11.71
C ALA A 144 -22.79 1.26 11.37
N ALA A 145 -23.21 0.07 11.81
CA ALA A 145 -22.53 -1.19 11.49
C ALA A 145 -22.56 -1.48 9.98
N LEU A 146 -23.70 -1.26 9.31
CA LEU A 146 -23.83 -1.42 7.86
C LEU A 146 -22.96 -0.42 7.09
N ALA A 147 -22.89 0.83 7.54
CA ALA A 147 -22.03 1.84 6.93
C ALA A 147 -20.54 1.45 7.05
N LEU A 148 -20.10 1.03 8.24
CA LEU A 148 -18.73 0.56 8.44
C LEU A 148 -18.41 -0.70 7.62
N ALA A 149 -19.35 -1.63 7.51
CA ALA A 149 -19.21 -2.81 6.66
C ALA A 149 -19.08 -2.43 5.19
N ALA A 150 -19.89 -1.48 4.70
CA ALA A 150 -19.82 -0.99 3.32
C ALA A 150 -18.48 -0.33 3.00
N VAL A 151 -17.95 0.48 3.92
CA VAL A 151 -16.62 1.09 3.77
C VAL A 151 -15.53 0.03 3.73
N GLY A 152 -15.58 -0.97 4.63
CA GLY A 152 -14.64 -2.10 4.62
C GLY A 152 -14.68 -2.87 3.30
N MET A 153 -15.88 -3.20 2.82
CA MET A 153 -16.10 -3.86 1.52
C MET A 153 -15.55 -3.06 0.35
N ALA A 154 -15.73 -1.75 0.34
CA ALA A 154 -15.21 -0.88 -0.70
C ALA A 154 -13.68 -0.83 -0.66
N MET A 155 -13.08 -0.68 0.52
CA MET A 155 -11.62 -0.64 0.69
C MET A 155 -10.97 -1.97 0.25
N ASN A 156 -11.50 -3.10 0.72
CA ASN A 156 -11.00 -4.43 0.37
C ASN A 156 -11.23 -4.75 -1.10
N GLY A 157 -12.40 -4.40 -1.65
CA GLY A 157 -12.72 -4.55 -3.07
C GLY A 157 -11.79 -3.73 -3.97
N TRP A 158 -11.51 -2.48 -3.61
CA TRP A 158 -10.57 -1.62 -4.32
C TRP A 158 -9.14 -2.15 -4.27
N PHE A 159 -8.69 -2.60 -3.10
CA PHE A 159 -7.37 -3.21 -2.97
C PHE A 159 -7.25 -4.51 -3.75
N ALA A 160 -8.29 -5.35 -3.74
CA ALA A 160 -8.30 -6.55 -4.57
C ALA A 160 -8.24 -6.18 -6.06
N HIS A 161 -8.97 -5.14 -6.49
CA HIS A 161 -8.93 -4.64 -7.86
C HIS A 161 -7.52 -4.28 -8.33
N SER A 162 -6.74 -3.61 -7.47
CA SER A 162 -5.38 -3.17 -7.82
C SER A 162 -4.37 -4.32 -7.99
N LEU A 163 -4.74 -5.56 -7.60
CA LEU A 163 -3.92 -6.76 -7.86
C LEU A 163 -4.08 -7.29 -9.28
N GLY A 164 -5.05 -6.80 -10.04
CA GLY A 164 -5.24 -7.18 -11.43
C GLY A 164 -4.13 -6.62 -12.32
N SER A 165 -3.45 -7.48 -13.07
CA SER A 165 -2.47 -7.06 -14.10
C SER A 165 -3.12 -6.38 -15.30
N ASN A 166 -4.43 -6.54 -15.47
CA ASN A 166 -5.24 -5.85 -16.45
C ASN A 166 -6.62 -5.53 -15.87
N SER A 167 -7.41 -4.71 -16.58
CA SER A 167 -8.72 -4.25 -16.12
C SER A 167 -9.69 -5.40 -15.80
N THR A 168 -9.73 -6.45 -16.65
CA THR A 168 -10.61 -7.61 -16.45
C THR A 168 -10.23 -8.39 -15.18
N ALA A 169 -8.94 -8.69 -14.99
CA ALA A 169 -8.43 -9.35 -13.80
C ALA A 169 -8.72 -8.52 -12.54
N GLY A 170 -8.59 -7.19 -12.64
CA GLY A 170 -8.94 -6.29 -11.55
C GLY A 170 -10.42 -6.41 -11.15
N TYR A 171 -11.36 -6.40 -12.10
CA TYR A 171 -12.77 -6.56 -11.76
C TYR A 171 -13.09 -7.94 -11.15
N MET A 172 -12.42 -9.00 -11.60
CA MET A 172 -12.55 -10.33 -10.99
C MET A 172 -12.06 -10.34 -9.55
N PHE A 173 -10.89 -9.75 -9.27
CA PHE A 173 -10.40 -9.66 -7.90
C PHE A 173 -11.27 -8.75 -7.01
N LEU A 174 -11.81 -7.66 -7.54
CA LEU A 174 -12.79 -6.82 -6.84
C LEU A 174 -14.00 -7.65 -6.41
N ALA A 175 -14.58 -8.42 -7.33
CA ALA A 175 -15.73 -9.27 -7.05
C ALA A 175 -15.40 -10.32 -5.99
N VAL A 176 -14.22 -10.94 -6.04
CA VAL A 176 -13.73 -11.88 -5.02
C VAL A 176 -13.60 -11.20 -3.67
N GLY A 177 -13.03 -9.98 -3.62
CA GLY A 177 -12.87 -9.20 -2.40
C GLY A 177 -14.20 -8.87 -1.72
N VAL A 178 -15.15 -8.31 -2.47
CA VAL A 178 -16.50 -7.99 -1.96
C VAL A 178 -17.24 -9.25 -1.52
N THR A 179 -17.12 -10.34 -2.27
CA THR A 179 -17.77 -11.61 -1.90
C THR A 179 -17.18 -12.19 -0.63
N ALA A 180 -15.85 -12.14 -0.45
CA ALA A 180 -15.18 -12.62 0.75
C ALA A 180 -15.66 -11.86 2.00
N ASP A 181 -15.82 -10.54 1.90
CA ASP A 181 -16.34 -9.73 3.00
C ASP A 181 -17.81 -10.03 3.32
N LEU A 182 -18.66 -10.21 2.30
CA LEU A 182 -20.05 -10.65 2.51
C LEU A 182 -20.12 -12.00 3.23
N VAL A 183 -19.27 -12.96 2.84
CA VAL A 183 -19.16 -14.26 3.53
C VAL A 183 -18.68 -14.05 4.97
N ALA A 184 -17.67 -13.20 5.20
CA ALA A 184 -17.16 -12.93 6.55
C ALA A 184 -18.23 -12.32 7.48
N LEU A 185 -19.18 -11.55 6.94
CA LEU A 185 -20.28 -10.95 7.70
C LEU A 185 -21.43 -11.94 7.97
N VAL A 186 -21.81 -12.76 6.98
CA VAL A 186 -22.99 -13.63 7.08
C VAL A 186 -22.66 -14.96 7.79
N MET A 187 -21.46 -15.50 7.56
CA MET A 187 -21.12 -16.86 7.98
C MET A 187 -21.16 -17.11 9.50
N PRO A 188 -20.78 -16.18 10.40
CA PRO A 188 -20.88 -16.39 11.85
C PRO A 188 -22.30 -16.70 12.30
N THR A 189 -23.29 -16.00 11.73
CA THR A 189 -24.70 -16.19 12.09
C THR A 189 -25.21 -17.55 11.60
N CYS A 190 -24.85 -17.94 10.37
CA CYS A 190 -25.18 -19.26 9.83
C CYS A 190 -24.51 -20.39 10.62
N ALA A 191 -23.22 -20.26 10.92
CA ALA A 191 -22.46 -21.24 11.70
C ALA A 191 -23.02 -21.39 13.12
N ALA A 192 -23.37 -20.27 13.78
CA ALA A 192 -24.00 -20.29 15.10
C ALA A 192 -25.37 -20.99 15.09
N ARG A 193 -26.22 -20.71 14.08
CA ARG A 193 -27.52 -21.39 13.93
C ARG A 193 -27.36 -22.89 13.68
N LEU A 194 -26.43 -23.30 12.81
CA LEU A 194 -26.12 -24.72 12.57
C LEU A 194 -25.59 -25.41 13.82
N TRP A 195 -24.78 -24.71 14.61
CA TRP A 195 -24.28 -25.20 15.89
C TRP A 195 -25.41 -25.45 16.89
N GLN A 196 -26.34 -24.49 17.01
CA GLN A 196 -27.54 -24.61 17.86
C GLN A 196 -28.47 -25.74 17.40
N ALA A 197 -28.62 -25.91 16.08
CA ALA A 197 -29.36 -27.02 15.47
C ALA A 197 -28.65 -28.39 15.57
N ARG A 198 -27.54 -28.48 16.33
CA ARG A 198 -26.74 -29.70 16.54
C ARG A 198 -26.05 -30.26 15.28
N HIS A 199 -26.05 -29.54 14.15
CA HIS A 199 -25.29 -29.89 12.95
C HIS A 199 -23.82 -29.47 13.09
N ARG A 200 -23.09 -30.12 14.01
CA ARG A 200 -21.73 -29.72 14.40
C ARG A 200 -20.72 -29.75 13.25
N GLY A 201 -20.83 -30.71 12.33
CA GLY A 201 -19.94 -30.81 11.17
C GLY A 201 -20.03 -29.57 10.26
N SER A 202 -21.23 -29.24 9.81
CA SER A 202 -21.47 -28.06 8.96
C SER A 202 -21.15 -26.75 9.68
N ALA A 203 -21.42 -26.68 10.99
CA ALA A 203 -21.07 -25.54 11.80
C ALA A 203 -19.56 -25.32 11.90
N LEU A 204 -18.77 -26.40 12.10
CA LEU A 204 -17.31 -26.33 12.09
C LEU A 204 -16.79 -25.84 10.73
N THR A 205 -17.30 -26.38 9.63
CA THR A 205 -16.94 -25.91 8.28
C THR A 205 -17.24 -24.42 8.12
N GLY A 206 -18.39 -23.97 8.61
CA GLY A 206 -18.76 -22.55 8.59
C GLY A 206 -17.82 -21.66 9.39
N TRP A 207 -17.42 -22.10 10.59
CA TRP A 207 -16.41 -21.39 11.38
C TRP A 207 -15.03 -21.37 10.71
N THR A 208 -14.60 -22.47 10.09
CA THR A 208 -13.32 -22.52 9.36
C THR A 208 -13.32 -21.56 8.18
N VAL A 209 -14.40 -21.55 7.40
CA VAL A 209 -14.56 -20.65 6.25
C VAL A 209 -14.57 -19.21 6.71
N TRP A 210 -15.37 -18.92 7.75
CA TRP A 210 -15.41 -17.58 8.31
C TRP A 210 -14.01 -17.11 8.71
N LEU A 211 -13.26 -17.94 9.45
CA LEU A 211 -11.90 -17.61 9.89
C LEU A 211 -10.99 -17.29 8.70
N MET A 212 -11.04 -18.09 7.64
CA MET A 212 -10.22 -17.86 6.43
C MET A 212 -10.60 -16.55 5.72
N THR A 213 -11.90 -16.31 5.50
CA THR A 213 -12.37 -15.05 4.89
C THR A 213 -12.07 -13.83 5.77
N PHE A 214 -12.12 -13.99 7.09
CA PHE A 214 -11.77 -12.95 8.03
C PHE A 214 -10.28 -12.60 7.97
N VAL A 215 -9.39 -13.60 7.95
CA VAL A 215 -7.94 -13.38 7.77
C VAL A 215 -7.67 -12.68 6.44
N PHE A 216 -8.37 -13.06 5.36
CA PHE A 216 -8.26 -12.38 4.08
C PHE A 216 -8.71 -10.93 4.15
N ALA A 217 -9.89 -10.64 4.71
CA ALA A 217 -10.41 -9.29 4.87
C ALA A 217 -9.46 -8.41 5.70
N VAL A 218 -8.90 -8.95 6.78
CA VAL A 218 -7.90 -8.26 7.60
C VAL A 218 -6.62 -7.99 6.80
N THR A 219 -6.13 -8.97 6.04
CA THR A 219 -4.92 -8.82 5.21
C THR A 219 -5.14 -7.79 4.10
N ALA A 220 -6.31 -7.80 3.46
CA ALA A 220 -6.70 -6.82 2.46
C ALA A 220 -6.80 -5.41 3.06
N GLY A 221 -7.41 -5.27 4.24
CA GLY A 221 -7.49 -4.00 4.96
C GLY A 221 -6.13 -3.45 5.36
N ILE A 222 -5.23 -4.32 5.85
CA ILE A 222 -3.82 -3.96 6.12
C ILE A 222 -3.15 -3.51 4.83
N GLY A 223 -3.34 -4.23 3.72
CA GLY A 223 -2.77 -3.88 2.43
C GLY A 223 -3.29 -2.57 1.85
N PHE A 224 -4.58 -2.26 2.00
CA PHE A 224 -5.15 -0.97 1.61
C PHE A 224 -4.60 0.16 2.46
N ALA A 225 -4.58 -0.02 3.79
CA ALA A 225 -3.97 0.94 4.70
C ALA A 225 -2.48 1.10 4.37
N SER A 226 -1.83 0.03 3.89
CA SER A 226 -0.42 0.06 3.52
C SER A 226 -0.14 0.86 2.27
N THR A 227 -0.91 0.62 1.21
CA THR A 227 -0.77 1.41 -0.02
C THR A 227 -1.08 2.87 0.23
N ASN A 228 -2.13 3.21 0.98
CA ASN A 228 -2.48 4.62 1.21
C ASN A 228 -1.47 5.35 2.09
N ILE A 229 -0.96 4.70 3.14
CA ILE A 229 0.10 5.32 3.96
C ILE A 229 1.39 5.40 3.16
N SER A 230 1.75 4.37 2.39
CA SER A 230 2.91 4.37 1.50
C SER A 230 2.79 5.44 0.42
N ASP A 231 1.61 5.68 -0.14
CA ASP A 231 1.38 6.74 -1.11
C ASP A 231 1.45 8.12 -0.46
N VAL A 232 1.04 8.27 0.80
CA VAL A 232 1.19 9.54 1.54
C VAL A 232 2.65 9.75 1.96
N THR A 233 3.37 8.72 2.37
CA THR A 233 4.80 8.81 2.71
C THR A 233 5.64 8.98 1.45
N LEU A 234 5.30 8.30 0.35
CA LEU A 234 5.90 8.51 -0.97
C LEU A 234 5.49 9.84 -1.55
N ALA A 235 4.27 10.36 -1.40
CA ALA A 235 3.94 11.73 -1.81
C ALA A 235 4.72 12.77 -0.98
N ARG A 236 4.99 12.45 0.29
CA ARG A 236 5.87 13.25 1.16
C ARG A 236 7.36 13.03 0.87
N GLY A 237 7.75 11.88 0.33
CA GLY A 237 9.13 11.48 0.00
C GLY A 237 9.52 11.63 -1.47
N SER A 238 8.53 11.83 -2.34
CA SER A 238 8.61 12.24 -3.75
C SER A 238 8.62 13.76 -3.88
N ARG A 239 8.45 14.48 -2.75
CA ARG A 239 9.48 15.48 -2.43
C ARG A 239 10.78 14.70 -2.30
N VAL A 240 11.37 14.36 -3.44
CA VAL A 240 12.61 13.60 -3.58
C VAL A 240 13.45 14.03 -2.40
N THR A 241 13.71 13.10 -1.46
CA THR A 241 14.43 13.51 -0.25
C THR A 241 15.64 14.29 -0.75
N PRO A 242 15.93 15.49 -0.24
CA PRO A 242 16.97 16.33 -0.83
C PRO A 242 18.29 15.57 -1.04
N ALA A 243 18.53 14.54 -0.23
CA ALA A 243 19.57 13.53 -0.39
C ALA A 243 19.48 12.68 -1.69
N VAL A 244 18.35 12.02 -1.98
CA VAL A 244 18.20 11.23 -3.22
C VAL A 244 18.26 12.14 -4.45
N GLN A 245 17.67 13.34 -4.38
CA GLN A 245 17.71 14.29 -5.50
C GLN A 245 19.13 14.79 -5.77
N ALA A 246 19.86 15.11 -4.70
CA ALA A 246 21.25 15.53 -4.79
C ALA A 246 22.13 14.38 -5.32
N ALA A 247 21.91 13.14 -4.88
CA ALA A 247 22.66 11.98 -5.36
C ALA A 247 22.38 11.69 -6.85
N GLN A 248 21.13 11.77 -7.28
CA GLN A 248 20.74 11.55 -8.67
C GLN A 248 21.24 12.67 -9.60
N THR A 249 21.18 13.92 -9.14
CA THR A 249 21.78 15.07 -9.85
C THR A 249 23.30 14.87 -9.97
N ALA A 250 23.98 14.51 -8.87
CA ALA A 250 25.41 14.26 -8.88
C ALA A 250 25.83 13.09 -9.78
N LEU A 251 25.02 12.04 -9.85
CA LEU A 251 25.25 10.92 -10.77
C LEU A 251 25.12 11.36 -12.24
N THR A 252 24.07 12.12 -12.56
CA THR A 252 23.84 12.65 -13.91
C THR A 252 24.98 13.58 -14.34
N ASP A 253 25.44 14.45 -13.44
CA ASP A 253 26.59 15.33 -13.66
C ASP A 253 27.88 14.51 -13.89
N ALA A 254 28.12 13.46 -13.08
CA ALA A 254 29.28 12.59 -13.23
C ALA A 254 29.27 11.82 -14.55
N MET A 255 28.10 11.31 -14.99
CA MET A 255 27.94 10.65 -16.28
C MET A 255 28.18 11.62 -17.44
N THR A 256 27.65 12.83 -17.36
CA THR A 256 27.89 13.88 -18.36
C THR A 256 29.37 14.27 -18.43
N ALA A 257 30.06 14.35 -17.29
CA ALA A 257 31.50 14.62 -17.24
C ALA A 257 32.31 13.47 -17.85
N ARG A 258 31.98 12.21 -17.51
CA ARG A 258 32.59 11.02 -18.13
C ARG A 258 32.43 11.05 -19.64
N ASP A 259 31.22 11.30 -20.15
CA ASP A 259 30.94 11.27 -21.59
C ASP A 259 31.68 12.36 -22.37
N ARG A 260 32.00 13.50 -21.73
CA ARG A 260 32.82 14.55 -22.35
C ARG A 260 34.30 14.15 -22.46
N GLU A 261 34.84 13.53 -21.42
CA GLU A 261 36.27 13.16 -21.35
C GLU A 261 36.57 11.86 -22.14
N CYS A 262 35.64 10.91 -22.13
CA CYS A 262 35.83 9.61 -22.78
C CYS A 262 35.58 9.64 -24.31
N LYS A 263 35.05 10.74 -24.87
CA LYS A 263 34.86 10.91 -26.33
C LYS A 263 36.16 10.79 -27.13
N GLY A 264 37.31 11.10 -26.51
CA GLY A 264 38.63 11.00 -27.12
C GLY A 264 39.31 9.62 -26.96
N GLY A 265 38.64 8.65 -26.34
CA GLY A 265 39.18 7.32 -26.02
C GLY A 265 39.39 7.09 -24.52
N VAL A 266 39.69 5.84 -24.15
CA VAL A 266 39.81 5.38 -22.76
C VAL A 266 41.20 5.70 -22.20
N GLY A 267 41.43 6.98 -21.88
CA GLY A 267 42.65 7.45 -21.20
C GLY A 267 42.59 7.35 -19.67
N LYS A 268 43.67 7.76 -18.98
CA LYS A 268 43.74 7.81 -17.51
C LYS A 268 42.57 8.60 -16.90
N PHE A 269 42.25 9.77 -17.46
CA PHE A 269 41.14 10.61 -17.01
C PHE A 269 39.77 9.96 -17.22
N CYS A 270 39.57 9.19 -18.29
CA CYS A 270 38.32 8.47 -18.52
C CYS A 270 38.08 7.42 -17.43
N ARG A 271 39.12 6.64 -17.07
CA ARG A 271 39.04 5.65 -15.98
C ARG A 271 38.78 6.29 -14.62
N GLU A 272 39.39 7.44 -14.33
CA GLU A 272 39.12 8.20 -13.10
C GLU A 272 37.65 8.69 -13.05
N ARG A 273 37.09 9.11 -14.19
CA ARG A 273 35.66 9.51 -14.27
C ARG A 273 34.71 8.33 -14.16
N GLU A 274 35.06 7.18 -14.72
CA GLU A 274 34.29 5.94 -14.55
C GLU A 274 34.25 5.50 -13.08
N ALA A 275 35.37 5.57 -12.37
CA ALA A 275 35.41 5.32 -10.93
C ALA A 275 34.51 6.30 -10.15
N ALA A 276 34.53 7.58 -10.53
CA ALA A 276 33.64 8.58 -9.92
C ALA A 276 32.15 8.30 -10.19
N VAL A 277 31.78 7.83 -11.39
CA VAL A 277 30.40 7.41 -11.68
C VAL A 277 29.99 6.20 -10.83
N ALA A 278 30.88 5.22 -10.66
CA ALA A 278 30.63 4.07 -9.79
C ALA A 278 30.41 4.48 -8.33
N GLU A 279 31.26 5.38 -7.81
CA GLU A 279 31.11 5.94 -6.46
C GLU A 279 29.77 6.68 -6.29
N ARG A 280 29.38 7.54 -7.25
CA ARG A 280 28.09 8.25 -7.20
C ARG A 280 26.89 7.32 -7.32
N ARG A 281 27.03 6.23 -8.06
CA ARG A 281 25.98 5.20 -8.14
C ARG A 281 25.83 4.47 -6.80
N GLN A 282 26.93 4.08 -6.16
CA GLN A 282 26.91 3.49 -4.84
C GLN A 282 26.31 4.45 -3.78
N ALA A 283 26.60 5.75 -3.89
CA ALA A 283 26.01 6.76 -3.02
C ALA A 283 24.49 6.91 -3.23
N LEU A 284 24.03 6.84 -4.49
CA LEU A 284 22.59 6.82 -4.80
C LEU A 284 21.92 5.56 -4.24
N ASP A 285 22.52 4.39 -4.42
CA ASP A 285 22.00 3.11 -3.92
C ASP A 285 21.93 3.13 -2.37
N ALA A 286 22.94 3.69 -1.69
CA ALA A 286 22.94 3.85 -0.23
C ALA A 286 21.85 4.83 0.25
N ALA A 287 21.65 5.94 -0.48
CA ALA A 287 20.57 6.88 -0.20
C ALA A 287 19.19 6.23 -0.39
N MET A 288 19.00 5.47 -1.47
CA MET A 288 17.78 4.69 -1.71
C MET A 288 17.56 3.62 -0.65
N ALA A 289 18.60 2.90 -0.22
CA ALA A 289 18.53 1.89 0.83
C ALA A 289 18.15 2.50 2.20
N THR A 290 18.67 3.69 2.50
CA THR A 290 18.30 4.44 3.70
C THR A 290 16.83 4.85 3.65
N VAL A 291 16.37 5.36 2.50
CA VAL A 291 14.97 5.71 2.29
C VAL A 291 14.09 4.46 2.41
N SER A 292 14.45 3.34 1.78
CA SER A 292 13.66 2.10 1.86
C SER A 292 13.58 1.54 3.28
N GLN A 293 14.65 1.63 4.07
CA GLN A 293 14.62 1.26 5.49
C GLN A 293 13.68 2.15 6.31
N THR A 294 13.53 3.42 5.94
CA THR A 294 12.58 4.34 6.59
C THR A 294 11.17 4.35 6.01
N ALA A 295 11.00 3.84 4.77
CA ALA A 295 9.77 3.96 4.01
C ALA A 295 8.74 2.86 4.31
N ASP A 296 9.11 1.81 5.04
CA ASP A 296 8.18 0.77 5.46
C ASP A 296 7.95 0.72 6.98
N PRO A 297 7.40 1.80 7.58
CA PRO A 297 7.01 1.80 8.99
C PRO A 297 5.90 0.77 9.28
N GLN A 298 5.31 0.16 8.25
CA GLN A 298 4.14 -0.68 8.34
C GLN A 298 4.49 -2.14 8.52
N THR A 299 5.48 -2.63 7.79
CA THR A 299 6.08 -3.92 8.07
C THR A 299 6.72 -3.91 9.45
N GLU A 300 7.34 -2.79 9.87
CA GLU A 300 7.83 -2.66 11.25
C GLU A 300 6.69 -2.69 12.29
N ALA A 301 5.58 -1.98 12.04
CA ALA A 301 4.41 -2.01 12.94
C ALA A 301 3.73 -3.38 12.99
N ALA A 302 3.59 -4.07 11.86
CA ALA A 302 3.03 -5.43 11.77
C ALA A 302 3.94 -6.44 12.47
N ILE A 303 5.26 -6.36 12.27
CA ILE A 303 6.25 -7.16 13.01
C ILE A 303 6.12 -6.90 14.51
N LYS A 304 6.03 -5.63 14.94
CA LYS A 304 5.84 -5.27 16.36
C LYS A 304 4.52 -5.80 16.91
N LEU A 305 3.43 -5.75 16.15
CA LEU A 305 2.13 -6.24 16.57
C LEU A 305 2.13 -7.76 16.70
N VAL A 306 2.68 -8.49 15.72
CA VAL A 306 2.81 -9.96 15.80
C VAL A 306 3.78 -10.36 16.91
N ALA A 307 4.90 -9.66 17.07
CA ALA A 307 5.81 -9.87 18.20
C ALA A 307 5.10 -9.62 19.53
N TRP A 308 4.28 -8.56 19.63
CA TRP A 308 3.52 -8.26 20.85
C TRP A 308 2.46 -9.33 21.15
N VAL A 309 1.63 -9.70 20.16
CA VAL A 309 0.60 -10.74 20.29
C VAL A 309 1.23 -12.09 20.66
N SER A 310 2.38 -12.42 20.05
CA SER A 310 3.12 -13.65 20.35
C SER A 310 3.96 -13.56 21.63
N ARG A 311 3.91 -12.45 22.37
CA ARG A 311 4.76 -12.19 23.55
C ARG A 311 6.27 -12.38 23.27
N GLY A 312 6.68 -12.06 22.05
CA GLY A 312 8.07 -12.14 21.57
C GLY A 312 8.53 -13.53 21.15
N THR A 313 7.65 -14.54 21.17
CA THR A 313 8.00 -15.91 20.74
C THR A 313 8.19 -16.02 19.23
N VAL A 314 7.53 -15.17 18.45
CA VAL A 314 7.66 -15.13 16.98
C VAL A 314 8.26 -13.77 16.58
N LYS A 315 9.32 -13.82 15.77
CA LYS A 315 9.94 -12.64 15.14
C LYS A 315 9.78 -12.77 13.63
N PRO A 316 8.59 -12.48 13.09
CA PRO A 316 8.39 -12.56 11.65
C PRO A 316 9.30 -11.55 10.94
N SER A 317 9.86 -11.95 9.81
CA SER A 317 10.56 -11.08 8.88
C SER A 317 9.57 -10.39 7.95
N ALA A 318 10.03 -9.37 7.21
CA ALA A 318 9.26 -8.74 6.15
C ALA A 318 8.81 -9.75 5.08
N ASP A 319 9.70 -10.69 4.72
CA ASP A 319 9.46 -11.70 3.69
C ASP A 319 8.33 -12.67 4.08
N ASP A 320 8.17 -12.96 5.38
CA ASP A 320 7.10 -13.84 5.88
C ASP A 320 5.72 -13.28 5.60
N PHE A 321 5.54 -11.96 5.70
CA PHE A 321 4.25 -11.32 5.40
C PHE A 321 3.93 -11.33 3.90
N VAL A 322 4.93 -11.19 3.04
CA VAL A 322 4.78 -11.33 1.59
C VAL A 322 4.33 -12.75 1.25
N MET A 323 4.98 -13.75 1.83
CA MET A 323 4.62 -15.16 1.61
C MET A 323 3.24 -15.51 2.15
N LEU A 324 2.89 -15.05 3.36
CA LEU A 324 1.57 -15.27 3.95
C LEU A 324 0.46 -14.73 3.04
N ARG A 325 0.65 -13.53 2.48
CA ARG A 325 -0.30 -12.92 1.55
C ARG A 325 -0.47 -13.74 0.27
N LEU A 326 0.63 -14.24 -0.30
CA LEU A 326 0.59 -15.10 -1.49
C LEU A 326 -0.15 -16.42 -1.23
N VAL A 327 0.11 -17.07 -0.09
CA VAL A 327 -0.57 -18.30 0.32
C VAL A 327 -2.08 -18.06 0.48
N LEU A 328 -2.47 -16.95 1.11
CA LEU A 328 -3.88 -16.62 1.29
C LEU A 328 -4.61 -16.41 -0.04
N LEU A 329 -4.00 -15.66 -0.96
CA LEU A 329 -4.55 -15.41 -2.30
C LEU A 329 -4.70 -16.72 -3.11
N ALA A 330 -3.76 -17.66 -2.96
CA ALA A 330 -3.80 -18.94 -3.66
C ALA A 330 -4.85 -19.92 -3.12
N LEU A 331 -5.10 -19.92 -1.81
CA LEU A 331 -6.03 -20.85 -1.17
C LEU A 331 -7.50 -20.41 -1.29
N LEU A 332 -7.76 -19.12 -1.45
CA LEU A 332 -9.12 -18.55 -1.43
C LEU A 332 -10.08 -19.17 -2.47
N PRO A 333 -9.67 -19.37 -3.75
CA PRO A 333 -10.55 -19.98 -4.75
C PRO A 333 -10.86 -21.46 -4.45
N GLN A 334 -9.89 -22.19 -3.90
CA GLN A 334 -10.04 -23.62 -3.61
C GLN A 334 -11.05 -23.86 -2.48
N ILE A 335 -11.01 -23.00 -1.46
CA ILE A 335 -11.96 -23.03 -0.34
C ILE A 335 -13.38 -22.66 -0.81
N GLY A 336 -13.50 -21.71 -1.76
CA GLY A 336 -14.77 -21.39 -2.42
C GLY A 336 -15.42 -22.61 -3.08
N GLY A 337 -14.63 -23.47 -3.74
CA GLY A 337 -15.12 -24.72 -4.33
C GLY A 337 -15.61 -25.73 -3.29
N ILE A 338 -14.89 -25.88 -2.17
CA ILE A 338 -15.27 -26.79 -1.07
C ILE A 338 -16.57 -26.32 -0.41
N LEU A 339 -16.74 -25.02 -0.21
CA LEU A 339 -17.97 -24.42 0.30
C LEU A 339 -19.19 -24.72 -0.55
N LEU A 340 -19.05 -24.59 -1.88
CA LEU A 340 -20.14 -24.92 -2.81
C LEU A 340 -20.50 -26.40 -2.76
N MET A 341 -19.53 -27.30 -2.53
CA MET A 341 -19.82 -28.73 -2.37
C MET A 341 -20.51 -29.07 -1.04
N VAL A 342 -20.17 -28.38 0.06
CA VAL A 342 -20.78 -28.61 1.38
C VAL A 342 -22.17 -27.98 1.47
N GLY A 343 -22.34 -26.77 0.90
CA GLY A 343 -23.63 -26.07 0.86
C GLY A 343 -24.70 -26.77 0.03
N ARG A 344 -24.33 -27.65 -0.91
CA ARG A 344 -25.28 -28.39 -1.76
C ARG A 344 -25.85 -29.65 -1.11
N ARG A 345 -25.42 -30.01 0.11
CA ARG A 345 -25.87 -31.22 0.84
C ARG A 345 -26.77 -30.92 2.04
N VAL A 346 -27.17 -29.66 2.22
CA VAL A 346 -28.19 -29.23 3.19
C VAL A 346 -29.42 -28.81 2.40
#